data_AF-A0A1Q8HYL7-F1
#
_entry.id   AF-A0A1Q8HYL7-F1
#
_cell.length_a   1.000
_cell.length_b   1.000
_cell.length_c   1.000
_cell.angle_alpha   90.00
_cell.angle_beta   90.00
_cell.angle_gamma   90.00
#
_symmetry.space_group_name_H-M   'P 1'
#
loop_
_entity.id
_entity.type
_entity.pdbx_description
1 polymer ?
#
loop_
_entity_poly.entity_id
_entity_poly.type
_entity_poly.pdbx_seq_one_letter_code
_entity_poly.pdbx_strand_id
1 'polypeptide(L)'
;MVIGLAGWLYWTHPTTTSIPLPDGVQRGEEEYLSGALPPPETIHGTLYSGPLHSRNHEWIGTVTWQPRHAAEQDYEIRLGESVHIEGLGTVTLLEVDPPPAIPEINFFRDRSAGGWDYRVNIALDPGLSLCTVFKPCTQK
;
A
#
# COMPACT_ATOMS: atom_id res chain seq x y z
N MET A 1 35.33 -7.53 5.14
CA MET A 1 33.96 -7.51 5.71
C MET A 1 33.00 -6.93 4.68
N VAL A 2 32.57 -7.72 3.71
CA VAL A 2 31.60 -7.31 2.65
C VAL A 2 30.37 -8.22 2.67
N ILE A 3 30.58 -9.49 3.05
CA ILE A 3 29.53 -10.52 3.21
C ILE A 3 28.52 -10.12 4.30
N GLY A 4 28.95 -9.47 5.38
CA GLY A 4 28.05 -9.01 6.44
C GLY A 4 27.11 -7.88 6.01
N LEU A 5 27.58 -6.95 5.16
CA LEU A 5 26.77 -5.86 4.64
C LEU A 5 25.78 -6.35 3.58
N ALA A 6 26.20 -7.25 2.69
CA ALA A 6 25.32 -7.85 1.69
C ALA A 6 24.20 -8.70 2.35
N GLY A 7 24.55 -9.47 3.39
CA GLY A 7 23.57 -10.23 4.17
C GLY A 7 22.59 -9.34 4.95
N TRP A 8 23.07 -8.23 5.52
CA TRP A 8 22.23 -7.25 6.23
C TRP A 8 21.31 -6.46 5.27
N LEU A 9 21.79 -6.09 4.08
CA LEU A 9 20.99 -5.46 3.03
C LEU A 9 19.89 -6.39 2.54
N TYR A 10 20.20 -7.67 2.28
CA TYR A 10 19.19 -8.66 1.89
C TYR A 10 18.12 -8.86 2.99
N TRP A 11 18.51 -8.83 4.27
CA TRP A 11 17.58 -8.98 5.39
C TRP A 11 16.66 -7.76 5.58
N THR A 12 17.17 -6.54 5.31
CA THR A 12 16.44 -5.29 5.55
C THR A 12 15.67 -4.80 4.32
N HIS A 13 16.13 -5.14 3.12
CA HIS A 13 15.57 -4.70 1.84
C HIS A 13 15.31 -5.89 0.91
N PRO A 14 14.16 -6.56 1.06
CA PRO A 14 13.70 -7.55 0.10
C PRO A 14 13.72 -7.00 -1.33
N THR A 15 14.23 -7.80 -2.26
CA THR A 15 14.35 -7.40 -3.69
C THR A 15 13.03 -7.39 -4.43
N THR A 16 12.05 -8.17 -3.96
CA THR A 16 10.70 -8.22 -4.54
C THR A 16 9.88 -7.07 -4.01
N THR A 17 9.66 -6.03 -4.81
CA THR A 17 8.87 -4.85 -4.43
C THR A 17 7.51 -4.79 -5.11
N SER A 18 7.27 -5.62 -6.12
CA SER A 18 6.02 -5.66 -6.88
C SER A 18 5.63 -7.09 -7.24
N ILE A 19 4.33 -7.31 -7.34
CA ILE A 19 3.74 -8.56 -7.81
C ILE A 19 2.56 -8.22 -8.73
N PRO A 20 2.33 -8.96 -9.84
CA PRO A 20 1.09 -8.84 -10.58
C PRO A 20 -0.11 -9.21 -9.71
N LEU A 21 -1.31 -8.74 -10.10
CA LEU A 21 -2.55 -9.12 -9.44
C LEU A 21 -2.66 -10.66 -9.39
N PRO A 22 -2.75 -11.28 -8.20
CA PRO A 22 -2.78 -12.73 -8.07
C PRO A 22 -4.01 -13.35 -8.74
N ASP A 23 -3.85 -14.55 -9.32
CA ASP A 23 -4.95 -15.31 -9.91
C ASP A 23 -6.01 -15.63 -8.84
N GLY A 24 -7.24 -15.14 -9.04
CA GLY A 24 -8.36 -15.32 -8.10
C GLY A 24 -8.71 -14.09 -7.26
N VAL A 25 -7.88 -13.04 -7.28
CA VAL A 25 -8.25 -11.74 -6.70
C VAL A 25 -9.16 -10.99 -7.67
N GLN A 26 -10.24 -10.42 -7.16
CA GLN A 26 -11.13 -9.60 -7.96
C GLN A 26 -10.41 -8.33 -8.40
N ARG A 27 -10.40 -8.07 -9.72
CA ARG A 27 -9.86 -6.83 -10.26
C ARG A 27 -10.75 -5.67 -9.85
N GLY A 28 -10.15 -4.72 -9.13
CA GLY A 28 -10.77 -3.50 -8.66
C GLY A 28 -10.13 -2.26 -9.27
N GLU A 29 -10.19 -1.17 -8.52
CA GLU A 29 -9.51 0.08 -8.87
C GLU A 29 -8.10 0.07 -8.27
N GLU A 30 -7.10 0.34 -9.10
CA GLU A 30 -5.70 0.36 -8.67
C GLU A 30 -5.32 1.77 -8.24
N GLU A 31 -4.97 1.95 -6.97
CA GLU A 31 -4.67 3.25 -6.37
C GLU A 31 -3.26 3.30 -5.79
N TYR A 32 -2.66 4.48 -5.83
CA TYR A 32 -1.39 4.76 -5.18
C TYR A 32 -1.65 5.44 -3.84
N LEU A 33 -1.15 4.83 -2.76
CA LEU A 33 -1.26 5.38 -1.41
C LEU A 33 0.01 6.11 -1.04
N SER A 34 -0.15 7.25 -0.40
CA SER A 34 0.95 8.08 0.08
C SER A 34 0.47 9.07 1.13
N GLY A 35 1.34 9.46 2.04
CA GLY A 35 1.12 10.66 2.86
C GLY A 35 1.11 11.96 2.04
N ALA A 36 1.64 11.96 0.81
CA ALA A 36 1.70 13.12 -0.08
C ALA A 36 0.59 13.15 -1.14
N LEU A 37 -0.10 12.03 -1.38
CA LEU A 37 -1.22 11.93 -2.32
C LEU A 37 -2.55 12.10 -1.57
N PRO A 38 -3.59 12.64 -2.22
CA PRO A 38 -4.92 12.64 -1.62
C PRO A 38 -5.34 11.18 -1.33
N PRO A 39 -5.73 10.85 -0.09
CA PRO A 39 -6.11 9.50 0.25
C PRO A 39 -7.40 9.11 -0.51
N PRO A 40 -7.53 7.85 -0.95
CA PRO A 40 -8.80 7.35 -1.45
C PRO A 40 -9.82 7.26 -0.32
N GLU A 41 -11.05 7.65 -0.63
CA GLU A 41 -12.18 7.71 0.30
C GLU A 41 -13.37 6.93 -0.24
N THR A 42 -14.23 6.49 0.67
CA THR A 42 -15.59 6.08 0.36
C THR A 42 -16.58 6.91 1.18
N ILE A 43 -17.87 6.67 0.97
CA ILE A 43 -18.92 7.23 1.84
C ILE A 43 -18.77 6.77 3.30
N HIS A 44 -18.04 5.68 3.57
CA HIS A 44 -17.90 5.09 4.91
C HIS A 44 -16.61 5.48 5.63
N GLY A 45 -15.58 5.94 4.93
CA GLY A 45 -14.29 6.27 5.55
C GLY A 45 -13.22 6.68 4.56
N THR A 46 -12.00 6.83 5.08
CA THR A 46 -10.81 7.20 4.31
C THR A 46 -9.70 6.18 4.54
N LEU A 47 -8.98 5.83 3.46
CA LEU A 47 -7.86 4.90 3.49
C LEU A 47 -6.53 5.66 3.39
N TYR A 48 -5.62 5.42 4.33
CA TYR A 48 -4.31 6.05 4.39
C TYR A 48 -3.18 5.03 4.22
N SER A 49 -2.01 5.50 3.77
CA SER A 49 -0.77 4.73 3.88
C SER A 49 -0.28 4.76 5.33
N GLY A 50 -0.03 3.57 5.89
CA GLY A 50 0.67 3.39 7.15
C GLY A 50 2.17 3.12 6.91
N PRO A 51 2.92 2.74 7.96
CA PRO A 51 4.35 2.46 7.85
C PRO A 51 4.65 1.13 7.13
N LEU A 52 5.73 1.11 6.34
CA LEU A 52 6.23 -0.08 5.65
C LEU A 52 7.30 -0.75 6.50
N HIS A 53 7.16 -2.06 6.67
CA HIS A 53 8.10 -2.87 7.44
C HIS A 53 8.57 -4.07 6.63
N SER A 54 9.80 -4.54 6.90
CA SER A 54 10.28 -5.81 6.37
C SER A 54 10.28 -6.87 7.47
N ARG A 55 9.73 -8.05 7.17
CA ARG A 55 9.70 -9.19 8.10
C ARG A 55 10.03 -10.47 7.33
N ASN A 56 11.00 -11.23 7.82
CA ASN A 56 11.40 -12.51 7.20
C ASN A 56 11.71 -12.43 5.69
N HIS A 57 12.34 -11.35 5.22
CA HIS A 57 12.60 -11.07 3.80
C HIS A 57 11.36 -10.77 2.94
N GLU A 58 10.25 -10.40 3.54
CA GLU A 58 9.06 -9.94 2.84
C GLU A 58 8.73 -8.51 3.26
N TRP A 59 8.19 -7.73 2.33
CA TRP A 59 7.61 -6.44 2.65
C TRP A 59 6.19 -6.62 3.20
N ILE A 60 5.92 -5.92 4.29
CA ILE A 60 4.63 -5.80 4.94
C ILE A 60 4.23 -4.33 4.91
N GLY A 61 3.26 -4.00 4.07
CA GLY A 61 2.66 -2.67 4.03
C GLY A 61 1.56 -2.57 5.07
N THR A 62 1.56 -1.48 5.83
CA THR A 62 0.44 -1.16 6.71
C THR A 62 -0.49 -0.21 5.98
N VAL A 63 -1.79 -0.53 5.93
CA VAL A 63 -2.82 0.39 5.48
C VAL A 63 -3.73 0.73 6.64
N THR A 64 -4.07 2.00 6.76
CA THR A 64 -4.85 2.52 7.88
C THR A 64 -6.21 2.93 7.37
N TRP A 65 -7.26 2.29 7.87
CA TRP A 65 -8.65 2.63 7.56
C TRP A 65 -9.22 3.48 8.69
N GLN A 66 -9.72 4.67 8.34
CA GLN A 66 -10.42 5.55 9.26
C GLN A 66 -11.91 5.59 8.86
N PRO A 67 -12.77 4.78 9.50
CA PRO A 67 -14.21 4.88 9.32
C PRO A 67 -14.75 6.23 9.82
N ARG A 68 -15.83 6.73 9.22
CA ARG A 68 -16.49 7.99 9.65
C ARG A 68 -17.15 7.89 11.02
N HIS A 69 -17.57 6.69 11.42
CA HIS A 69 -18.36 6.46 12.64
C HIS A 69 -17.77 5.39 13.56
N ALA A 70 -16.51 5.01 13.36
CA ALA A 70 -15.82 4.04 14.19
C ALA A 70 -14.34 4.44 14.37
N ALA A 71 -13.64 3.70 15.22
CA ALA A 71 -12.22 3.93 15.48
C ALA A 71 -11.37 3.55 14.25
N GLU A 72 -10.24 4.24 14.12
CA GLU A 72 -9.18 3.90 13.16
C GLU A 72 -8.73 2.45 13.35
N GLN A 73 -8.40 1.78 12.25
CA GLN A 73 -7.92 0.42 12.27
C GLN A 73 -6.79 0.20 11.27
N ASP A 74 -5.68 -0.34 11.77
CA ASP A 74 -4.51 -0.68 10.98
C ASP A 74 -4.58 -2.13 10.48
N TYR A 75 -4.22 -2.33 9.22
CA TYR A 75 -4.15 -3.63 8.56
C TYR A 75 -2.77 -3.83 7.98
N GLU A 76 -2.07 -4.85 8.47
CA GLU A 76 -0.80 -5.30 7.90
C GLU A 76 -1.07 -6.28 6.75
N ILE A 77 -0.55 -5.96 5.57
CA ILE A 77 -0.77 -6.74 4.34
C ILE A 77 0.58 -7.06 3.71
N ARG A 78 0.80 -8.32 3.33
CA ARG A 78 1.98 -8.73 2.55
C ARG A 78 1.77 -8.47 1.06
N LEU A 79 2.86 -8.39 0.30
CA LEU A 79 2.77 -8.36 -1.17
C LEU A 79 1.97 -9.55 -1.71
N GLY A 80 0.92 -9.26 -2.48
CA GLY A 80 0.00 -10.24 -3.06
C GLY A 80 -1.09 -10.74 -2.10
N GLU A 81 -1.07 -10.32 -0.84
CA GLU A 81 -2.12 -10.65 0.12
C GLU A 81 -3.30 -9.69 -0.03
N SER A 82 -4.50 -10.21 0.24
CA SER A 82 -5.75 -9.46 0.20
C SER A 82 -6.42 -9.46 1.57
N VAL A 83 -6.86 -8.30 2.05
CA VAL A 83 -7.66 -8.15 3.26
C VAL A 83 -8.99 -7.50 2.92
N HIS A 84 -10.06 -7.95 3.56
CA HIS A 84 -11.36 -7.33 3.42
C HIS A 84 -11.59 -6.32 4.54
N ILE A 85 -11.94 -5.08 4.18
CA ILE A 85 -12.17 -3.95 5.08
C ILE A 85 -13.63 -3.52 4.94
N GLU A 86 -14.39 -3.59 6.03
CA GLU A 86 -15.80 -3.21 6.02
C GLU A 86 -15.99 -1.73 5.65
N GLY A 87 -16.85 -1.47 4.65
CA GLY A 87 -17.13 -0.12 4.16
C GLY A 87 -16.15 0.39 3.10
N LEU A 88 -15.20 -0.44 2.70
CA LEU A 88 -14.31 -0.21 1.56
C LEU A 88 -14.42 -1.36 0.57
N GLY A 89 -14.17 -2.58 1.02
CA GLY A 89 -14.09 -3.80 0.21
C GLY A 89 -12.76 -4.52 0.40
N THR A 90 -12.36 -5.29 -0.61
CA THR A 90 -11.13 -6.09 -0.54
C THR A 90 -9.93 -5.33 -1.09
N VAL A 91 -8.96 -5.05 -0.23
CA VAL A 91 -7.70 -4.38 -0.56
C VAL A 91 -6.61 -5.41 -0.75
N THR A 92 -5.91 -5.36 -1.87
CA THR A 92 -4.77 -6.25 -2.19
C THR A 92 -3.51 -5.41 -2.39
N LEU A 93 -2.43 -5.74 -1.70
CA LEU A 93 -1.16 -5.03 -1.86
C LEU A 93 -0.40 -5.55 -3.08
N LEU A 94 -0.11 -4.68 -4.06
CA LEU A 94 0.54 -5.07 -5.31
C LEU A 94 1.99 -4.61 -5.40
N GLU A 95 2.28 -3.40 -4.90
CA GLU A 95 3.61 -2.82 -4.98
C GLU A 95 3.90 -1.96 -3.74
N VAL A 96 5.16 -1.94 -3.34
CA VAL A 96 5.68 -1.13 -2.25
C VAL A 96 6.88 -0.33 -2.75
N ASP A 97 7.00 0.93 -2.33
CA ASP A 97 8.18 1.75 -2.60
C ASP A 97 8.96 1.98 -1.30
N PRO A 98 9.89 1.08 -0.94
CA PRO A 98 10.65 1.22 0.29
C PRO A 98 11.65 2.38 0.19
N PRO A 99 11.90 3.09 1.30
CA PRO A 99 12.93 4.12 1.33
C PRO A 99 14.29 3.52 0.96
N PRO A 100 15.19 4.31 0.32
CA PRO A 100 16.47 3.80 -0.15
C PRO A 100 17.33 3.29 1.02
N ALA A 101 17.88 2.09 0.86
CA ALA A 101 18.69 1.41 1.86
C ALA A 101 19.95 2.17 2.30
N ILE A 102 20.48 3.01 1.42
CA ILE A 102 21.67 3.81 1.66
C ILE A 102 21.39 5.23 1.13
N PRO A 103 21.32 6.25 2.00
CA PRO A 103 20.95 7.62 1.60
C PRO A 103 21.87 8.24 0.53
N GLU A 104 23.14 7.81 0.46
CA GLU A 104 24.15 8.37 -0.44
C GLU A 104 24.22 7.69 -1.82
N ILE A 105 23.63 6.50 -1.98
CA ILE A 105 23.74 5.75 -3.24
C ILE A 105 22.51 6.05 -4.09
N ASN A 106 22.65 7.10 -4.92
CA ASN A 106 21.67 7.66 -5.84
C ASN A 106 21.08 6.72 -6.92
N PHE A 107 21.36 5.40 -6.91
CA PHE A 107 20.80 4.47 -7.91
C PHE A 107 19.30 4.20 -7.74
N PHE A 108 18.74 4.39 -6.54
CA PHE A 108 17.30 4.20 -6.28
C PHE A 108 16.49 5.49 -6.35
N ARG A 109 17.13 6.62 -6.69
CA ARG A 109 16.52 7.94 -6.70
C ARG A 109 15.36 8.05 -7.71
N ASP A 110 15.36 7.20 -8.74
CA ASP A 110 14.29 7.13 -9.74
C ASP A 110 13.05 6.35 -9.25
N ARG A 111 13.16 5.51 -8.19
CA ARG A 111 11.99 4.82 -7.60
C ARG A 111 11.29 5.70 -6.57
N SER A 112 12.05 6.32 -5.67
CA SER A 112 11.52 7.26 -4.67
C SER A 112 11.13 8.64 -5.24
N ALA A 113 11.22 8.84 -6.56
CA ALA A 113 10.83 10.08 -7.21
C ALA A 113 9.30 10.28 -7.28
N GLY A 114 8.51 9.22 -7.02
CA GLY A 114 7.06 9.24 -7.18
C GLY A 114 6.28 9.79 -5.99
N GLY A 115 6.89 9.88 -4.81
CA GLY A 115 6.21 10.33 -3.59
C GLY A 115 5.01 9.46 -3.20
N TRP A 116 5.07 8.15 -3.44
CA TRP A 116 4.06 7.17 -3.03
C TRP A 116 4.68 6.03 -2.24
N ASP A 117 3.91 5.44 -1.33
CA ASP A 117 4.38 4.40 -0.42
C ASP A 117 3.93 3.01 -0.91
N TYR A 118 2.71 2.92 -1.44
CA TYR A 118 2.09 1.66 -1.86
C TYR A 118 1.31 1.80 -3.17
N ARG A 119 1.19 0.70 -3.91
CA ARG A 119 0.15 0.49 -4.91
C ARG A 119 -0.75 -0.65 -4.48
N VAL A 120 -2.05 -0.39 -4.42
CA VAL A 120 -3.06 -1.34 -3.98
C VAL A 120 -4.13 -1.54 -5.04
N ASN A 121 -4.70 -2.74 -5.11
CA ASN A 121 -5.93 -3.02 -5.84
C ASN A 121 -7.09 -3.06 -4.86
N ILE A 122 -8.07 -2.19 -5.04
CA ILE A 122 -9.24 -2.05 -4.18
C ILE A 122 -10.46 -2.59 -4.93
N ALA A 123 -10.86 -3.81 -4.62
CA ALA A 123 -12.12 -4.39 -5.06
C ALA A 123 -13.24 -3.90 -4.13
N LEU A 124 -13.90 -2.82 -4.53
CA LEU A 124 -14.93 -2.16 -3.74
C LEU A 124 -16.14 -3.07 -3.45
N ASP A 125 -16.75 -2.88 -2.28
CA ASP A 125 -18.05 -3.48 -1.99
C ASP A 125 -19.12 -2.98 -2.98
N PRO A 126 -20.11 -3.83 -3.32
CA PRO A 126 -21.14 -3.47 -4.28
C PRO A 126 -21.92 -2.22 -3.84
N GLY A 127 -22.01 -1.24 -4.74
CA GLY A 127 -22.68 0.04 -4.48
C GLY A 127 -21.77 1.13 -3.92
N LEU A 128 -20.48 0.85 -3.70
CA LEU A 128 -19.47 1.85 -3.36
C LEU A 128 -18.74 2.37 -4.60
N SER A 129 -18.22 3.58 -4.46
CA SER A 129 -17.32 4.22 -5.41
C SER A 129 -16.17 4.86 -4.65
N LEU A 130 -14.96 4.77 -5.20
CA LEU A 130 -13.84 5.56 -4.69
C LEU A 130 -14.03 7.03 -5.01
N CYS A 131 -13.61 7.83 -4.06
CA CYS A 131 -13.62 9.27 -4.11
C CYS A 131 -12.26 9.78 -3.65
N THR A 132 -11.98 11.04 -3.94
CA THR A 132 -10.82 11.76 -3.39
C THR A 132 -11.24 13.18 -3.06
N VAL A 133 -10.37 13.95 -2.41
CA VAL A 133 -10.58 15.40 -2.24
C VAL A 133 -10.91 16.11 -3.55
N PHE A 134 -10.39 15.63 -4.69
CA PHE A 134 -10.66 16.21 -6.01
C PHE A 134 -11.92 15.65 -6.69
N LYS A 135 -12.40 14.48 -6.27
CA LYS A 135 -13.60 13.81 -6.79
C LYS A 135 -14.53 13.44 -5.63
N PRO A 136 -15.52 14.28 -5.30
CA PRO A 136 -16.34 14.07 -4.11
C PRO A 136 -17.15 12.78 -4.19
N CYS A 137 -17.36 12.16 -3.02
CA CYS A 137 -18.19 10.96 -2.92
C CYS A 137 -19.62 11.25 -3.35
N THR A 138 -20.00 10.63 -4.46
CA THR A 138 -21.38 10.59 -4.94
C THR A 138 -21.85 9.16 -4.83
N GLN A 139 -23.02 8.95 -4.23
CA GLN A 139 -23.65 7.64 -4.21
C GLN A 139 -24.03 7.28 -5.65
N LYS A 140 -23.60 6.10 -6.10
CA LYS A 140 -23.83 5.62 -7.47
C LYS A 140 -25.22 4.99 -7.62
#